data_AF-A0A2T6ZTP1-F1
#
_entry.id   AF-A0A2T6ZTP1-F1
#
_cell.length_a   1.000
_cell.length_b   1.000
_cell.length_c   1.000
_cell.angle_alpha   90.00
_cell.angle_beta   90.00
_cell.angle_gamma   90.00
#
_symmetry.space_group_name_H-M   'P 1'
#
loop_
_entity.id
_entity.type
_entity.pdbx_description
1 polymer ?
#
loop_
_entity_poly.entity_id
_entity_poly.type
_entity_poly.pdbx_seq_one_letter_code
_entity_poly.pdbx_strand_id
1 'polypeptide(L)'
;KGSEGVQLVNGFVGMLDALNDLLNIYSVVFVEELLEGEEGTVTLVPDGQGNFMALPIVQRFDQVSGVMPWSGHVPVTKTSRVLSAREEDSWYRAARIECQKAAELFKLTSVTR
;
A
#
# COMPACT_ATOMS: atom_id res chain seq x y z
N LYS A 1 -11.71 3.90 -1.41
CA LYS A 1 -10.27 4.29 -1.62
C LYS A 1 -9.48 3.96 -0.35
N GLY A 2 -8.33 3.31 -0.46
CA GLY A 2 -7.66 2.66 0.68
C GLY A 2 -8.18 1.23 0.87
N SER A 3 -8.04 0.64 2.07
CA SER A 3 -8.48 -0.72 2.40
C SER A 3 -10.01 -0.92 2.52
N GLU A 4 -10.79 -0.01 1.96
CA GLU A 4 -12.25 -0.12 1.91
C GLU A 4 -12.65 -1.24 0.95
N GLY A 5 -13.41 -2.23 1.43
CA GLY A 5 -13.77 -3.42 0.66
C GLY A 5 -12.64 -4.44 0.49
N VAL A 6 -11.50 -4.26 1.18
CA VAL A 6 -10.40 -5.23 1.20
C VAL A 6 -10.62 -6.21 2.34
N GLN A 7 -10.45 -7.50 2.06
CA GLN A 7 -10.61 -8.56 3.06
C GLN A 7 -9.59 -9.68 2.82
N LEU A 8 -9.05 -10.21 3.91
CA LEU A 8 -8.31 -11.47 3.89
C LEU A 8 -9.31 -12.63 3.92
N VAL A 9 -9.24 -13.48 2.90
CA VAL A 9 -10.12 -14.66 2.77
C VAL A 9 -9.31 -15.93 2.94
N ASN A 10 -9.85 -16.86 3.75
CA ASN A 10 -9.20 -18.15 4.01
C ASN A 10 -9.92 -19.26 3.24
N GLY A 11 -9.19 -19.89 2.33
CA GLY A 11 -9.67 -21.03 1.56
C GLY A 11 -10.64 -20.68 0.42
N PHE A 12 -10.85 -21.66 -0.44
CA PHE A 12 -11.58 -21.48 -1.70
C PHE A 12 -13.06 -21.12 -1.51
N VAL A 13 -13.74 -21.74 -0.54
CA VAL A 13 -15.17 -21.47 -0.28
C VAL A 13 -15.36 -20.03 0.21
N GLY A 14 -14.57 -19.59 1.20
CA GLY A 14 -14.66 -18.22 1.70
C GLY A 14 -14.33 -17.17 0.63
N MET A 15 -13.43 -17.49 -0.31
CA MET A 15 -13.18 -16.64 -1.48
C MET A 15 -14.41 -16.52 -2.39
N LEU A 16 -15.15 -17.60 -2.65
CA LEU A 16 -16.35 -17.53 -3.49
C LEU A 16 -17.45 -16.68 -2.86
N ASP A 17 -17.68 -16.84 -1.55
CA ASP A 17 -18.66 -16.03 -0.82
C ASP A 17 -18.27 -14.55 -0.86
N ALA A 18 -17.00 -14.24 -0.58
CA ALA A 18 -16.44 -12.90 -0.66
C ALA A 18 -16.57 -12.25 -2.04
N LEU A 19 -16.30 -13.01 -3.11
CA LEU A 19 -16.42 -12.53 -4.48
C LEU A 19 -17.88 -12.23 -4.84
N ASN A 20 -18.82 -13.08 -4.42
CA ASN A 20 -20.24 -12.85 -4.64
C ASN A 20 -20.71 -11.54 -4.00
N ASP A 21 -20.29 -11.27 -2.76
CA ASP A 21 -20.62 -10.04 -2.05
C ASP A 21 -19.97 -8.80 -2.68
N LEU A 22 -18.67 -8.87 -3.01
CA LEU A 22 -17.94 -7.75 -3.58
C LEU A 22 -18.40 -7.40 -5.00
N LEU A 23 -18.71 -8.39 -5.83
CA LEU A 23 -19.15 -8.15 -7.21
C LEU A 23 -20.56 -7.55 -7.32
N ASN A 24 -21.36 -7.62 -6.24
CA ASN A 24 -22.62 -6.88 -6.15
C ASN A 24 -22.39 -5.35 -5.99
N ILE A 25 -21.20 -4.95 -5.54
CA ILE A 25 -20.84 -3.55 -5.24
C ILE A 25 -19.86 -3.01 -6.28
N TYR A 26 -18.90 -3.82 -6.69
CA TYR A 26 -17.78 -3.45 -7.56
C TYR A 26 -17.84 -4.23 -8.87
N SER A 27 -17.56 -3.57 -9.99
CA SER A 27 -17.55 -4.22 -11.30
C SER A 27 -16.31 -5.08 -11.58
N VAL A 28 -15.24 -4.84 -10.83
CA VAL A 28 -13.95 -5.53 -10.96
C VAL A 28 -13.39 -5.75 -9.55
N VAL A 29 -12.92 -6.96 -9.29
CA VAL A 29 -12.25 -7.34 -8.04
C VAL A 29 -10.89 -7.94 -8.39
N PHE A 30 -9.86 -7.54 -7.64
CA PHE A 30 -8.53 -8.16 -7.70
C PHE A 30 -8.40 -9.19 -6.59
N VAL A 31 -7.85 -10.36 -6.93
CA VAL A 31 -7.51 -11.41 -5.97
C VAL A 31 -6.01 -11.64 -6.08
N GLU A 32 -5.33 -11.58 -4.94
CA GLU A 32 -3.88 -11.75 -4.84
C GLU A 32 -3.54 -12.69 -3.68
N GLU A 33 -2.35 -13.28 -3.73
CA GLU A 33 -1.81 -14.06 -2.63
C GLU A 33 -1.51 -13.14 -1.44
N LEU A 34 -1.77 -13.61 -0.22
CA LEU A 34 -1.41 -12.88 0.98
C LEU A 34 0.13 -12.80 1.07
N LEU A 35 0.66 -11.59 1.00
CA LEU A 35 2.06 -11.32 1.28
C LEU A 35 2.24 -11.06 2.78
N GLU A 36 2.80 -12.05 3.49
CA GLU A 36 3.19 -11.87 4.88
C GLU A 36 4.38 -10.90 4.98
N GLY A 37 4.38 -10.07 6.03
CA GLY A 37 5.49 -9.16 6.32
C GLY A 37 5.03 -7.76 6.67
N GLU A 38 5.84 -6.78 6.26
CA GLU A 38 5.63 -5.39 6.60
C GLU A 38 4.96 -4.63 5.46
N GLU A 39 4.02 -3.75 5.81
CA GLU A 39 3.41 -2.82 4.86
C GLU A 39 4.01 -1.43 5.04
N GLY A 40 4.35 -0.77 3.93
CA GLY A 40 4.88 0.58 3.94
C GLY A 40 4.36 1.42 2.78
N THR A 41 4.32 2.74 2.97
CA THR A 41 3.95 3.70 1.93
C THR A 41 5.16 4.58 1.60
N VAL A 42 5.45 4.74 0.31
CA VAL A 42 6.47 5.67 -0.21
C VAL A 42 5.75 6.84 -0.87
N THR A 43 5.99 8.06 -0.38
CA THR A 43 5.53 9.26 -1.08
C THR A 43 6.57 9.70 -2.09
N LEU A 44 6.14 9.93 -3.33
CA LEU A 44 6.99 10.39 -4.42
C LEU A 44 6.63 11.83 -4.76
N VAL A 45 7.65 12.69 -4.84
CA VAL A 45 7.51 14.11 -5.14
C VAL A 45 8.26 14.41 -6.44
N PRO A 46 7.61 15.02 -7.45
CA PRO A 46 8.32 15.47 -8.65
C PRO A 46 9.43 16.47 -8.29
N ASP A 47 10.61 16.32 -8.89
CA ASP A 47 11.73 17.26 -8.69
C ASP A 47 11.62 18.52 -9.57
N GLY A 48 10.70 18.51 -10.54
CA GLY A 48 10.51 19.58 -11.52
C GLY A 48 11.44 19.47 -12.75
N GLN A 49 12.29 18.44 -12.80
CA GLN A 49 13.15 18.09 -13.94
C GLN A 49 12.65 16.84 -14.67
N GLY A 50 11.49 16.32 -14.28
CA GLY A 50 10.87 15.13 -14.87
C GLY A 50 11.25 13.83 -14.16
N ASN A 51 11.94 13.89 -13.02
CA ASN A 51 12.19 12.74 -12.16
C ASN A 51 11.39 12.85 -10.85
N PHE A 52 11.52 11.82 -10.02
CA PHE A 52 10.86 11.73 -8.73
C PHE A 52 11.86 11.58 -7.59
N MET A 53 11.61 12.29 -6.50
CA MET A 53 12.26 12.06 -5.20
C MET A 53 11.35 11.22 -4.32
N ALA A 54 11.87 10.10 -3.81
CA ALA A 54 11.18 9.34 -2.76
C ALA A 54 11.41 9.98 -1.39
N LEU A 55 10.33 10.22 -0.64
CA LEU A 55 10.41 10.52 0.79
C LEU A 55 10.70 9.24 1.60
N PRO A 56 11.08 9.36 2.89
CA PRO A 56 11.24 8.20 3.76
C PRO A 56 9.98 7.33 3.81
N ILE A 57 10.16 6.02 3.95
CA ILE A 57 9.05 5.07 4.05
C ILE A 57 8.24 5.36 5.31
N VAL A 58 6.92 5.38 5.17
CA VAL A 58 5.98 5.32 6.28
C VAL A 58 5.62 3.86 6.50
N GLN A 59 6.21 3.24 7.52
CA GLN A 59 5.89 1.86 7.91
C GLN A 59 4.54 1.85 8.62
N ARG A 60 3.68 0.91 8.25
CA ARG A 60 2.36 0.70 8.82
C ARG A 60 2.38 -0.51 9.75
N PHE A 61 1.65 -0.43 10.86
CA PHE A 61 1.57 -1.47 11.89
C PHE A 61 0.13 -1.58 12.43
N ASP A 62 -0.13 -2.58 13.27
CA ASP A 62 -1.45 -2.89 13.84
C ASP A 62 -2.52 -3.23 12.78
N GLN A 63 -2.21 -4.21 11.92
CA GLN A 63 -3.20 -4.81 11.02
C GLN A 63 -4.33 -5.47 11.83
N VAL A 64 -5.57 -5.34 11.34
CA VAL A 64 -6.74 -6.01 11.90
C VAL A 64 -7.18 -7.08 10.91
N SER A 65 -7.17 -8.35 11.36
CA SER A 65 -7.48 -9.50 10.50
C SER A 65 -6.61 -9.59 9.24
N GLY A 66 -5.33 -9.24 9.35
CA GLY A 66 -4.37 -9.27 8.23
C GLY A 66 -4.52 -8.14 7.22
N VAL A 67 -5.38 -7.15 7.48
CA VAL A 67 -5.57 -5.99 6.61
C VAL A 67 -5.32 -4.71 7.41
N MET A 68 -4.68 -3.72 6.80
CA MET A 68 -4.51 -2.43 7.46
C MET A 68 -5.88 -1.74 7.67
N PRO A 69 -6.14 -1.24 8.90
CA PRO A 69 -7.37 -0.52 9.17
C PRO A 69 -7.58 0.62 8.18
N TRP A 70 -8.82 0.76 7.71
CA TRP A 70 -9.15 1.84 6.81
C TRP A 70 -8.95 3.18 7.50
N SER A 71 -8.19 4.07 6.86
CA SER A 71 -7.78 5.35 7.43
C SER A 71 -8.93 6.34 7.63
N GLY A 72 -10.13 6.04 7.12
CA GLY A 72 -11.35 6.78 7.46
C GLY A 72 -11.90 6.44 8.86
N HIS A 73 -11.52 5.30 9.45
CA HIS A 73 -11.92 4.89 10.80
C HIS A 73 -10.79 5.08 11.84
N VAL A 74 -9.54 4.81 11.45
CA VAL A 74 -8.38 4.87 12.36
C VAL A 74 -7.38 5.92 11.89
N PRO A 75 -6.99 6.90 12.74
CA PRO A 75 -5.99 7.89 12.37
C PRO A 75 -4.64 7.26 12.01
N VAL A 76 -4.06 7.69 10.90
CA VAL A 76 -2.77 7.18 10.40
C VAL A 76 -1.65 7.32 11.44
N THR A 77 -1.67 8.38 12.25
CA THR A 77 -0.69 8.60 13.32
C THR A 77 -0.72 7.55 14.43
N LYS A 78 -1.77 6.72 14.50
CA LYS A 78 -1.89 5.62 15.47
C LYS A 78 -1.42 4.27 14.92
N THR A 79 -1.34 4.12 13.60
CA THR A 79 -1.07 2.83 12.94
C THR A 79 0.10 2.93 11.97
N SER A 80 0.90 4.00 12.07
CA SER A 80 2.01 4.24 11.15
C SER A 80 3.09 5.11 11.78
N ARG A 81 4.32 4.90 11.35
CA ARG A 81 5.50 5.67 11.77
C ARG A 81 6.42 5.88 10.58
N VAL A 82 7.18 6.97 10.61
CA VAL A 82 8.26 7.18 9.63
C VAL A 82 9.42 6.25 9.99
N LEU A 83 9.89 5.50 9.01
CA LEU A 83 11.09 4.67 9.13
C LEU A 83 12.32 5.57 9.19
N SER A 84 13.15 5.44 10.22
CA SER A 84 14.36 6.25 10.35
C SER A 84 15.47 5.76 9.40
N ALA A 85 16.41 6.65 9.06
CA ALA A 85 17.55 6.29 8.22
C ALA A 85 18.44 5.18 8.82
N ARG A 86 18.37 4.93 10.14
CA ARG A 86 19.10 3.84 10.81
C ARG A 86 18.42 2.49 10.64
N GLU A 87 17.11 2.48 10.47
CA GLU A 87 16.30 1.28 10.25
C GLU A 87 16.20 0.93 8.75
N GLU A 88 16.54 1.87 7.87
CA GLU A 88 16.49 1.68 6.42
C GLU A 88 17.63 0.78 5.90
N ASP A 89 17.34 -0.52 5.84
CA ASP A 89 18.13 -1.57 5.20
C ASP A 89 18.13 -1.51 3.66
N SER A 90 18.74 -2.51 3.02
CA SER A 90 18.82 -2.60 1.56
C SER A 90 17.48 -2.84 0.87
N TRP A 91 16.54 -3.54 1.50
CA TRP A 91 15.23 -3.84 0.93
C TRP A 91 14.35 -2.61 0.89
N TYR A 92 14.33 -1.81 1.96
CA TYR A 92 13.62 -0.53 1.98
C TYR A 92 14.15 0.44 0.91
N ARG A 93 15.47 0.50 0.73
CA ARG A 93 16.08 1.33 -0.33
C ARG A 93 15.69 0.84 -1.72
N ALA A 94 15.72 -0.48 -1.94
CA ALA A 94 15.29 -1.06 -3.20
C ALA A 94 13.82 -0.74 -3.49
N ALA A 95 12.93 -0.88 -2.49
CA ALA A 95 11.51 -0.54 -2.64
C ALA A 95 11.31 0.93 -3.06
N ARG A 96 12.02 1.88 -2.45
CA ARG A 96 11.95 3.30 -2.84
C ARG A 96 12.39 3.54 -4.29
N ILE A 97 13.47 2.89 -4.71
CA ILE A 97 13.98 2.99 -6.08
C ILE A 97 12.96 2.43 -7.08
N GLU A 98 12.37 1.27 -6.79
CA GLU A 98 11.35 0.68 -7.67
C GLU A 98 10.08 1.52 -7.71
N CYS A 99 9.66 2.15 -6.60
CA CYS A 99 8.57 3.12 -6.61
C CYS A 99 8.86 4.32 -7.51
N GLN A 100 10.09 4.87 -7.49
CA GLN A 100 10.47 5.98 -8.37
C GLN A 100 10.38 5.56 -9.85
N LYS A 101 10.95 4.41 -10.21
CA LYS A 101 10.86 3.85 -11.57
C LYS A 101 9.42 3.64 -12.01
N ALA A 102 8.55 3.16 -11.11
CA ALA A 102 7.13 3.00 -11.40
C ALA A 102 6.47 4.35 -11.74
N ALA A 103 6.74 5.41 -10.96
CA ALA A 103 6.20 6.74 -11.24
C ALA A 103 6.68 7.31 -12.59
N GLU A 104 7.95 7.07 -12.95
CA GLU A 104 8.50 7.42 -14.26
C GLU A 104 7.83 6.63 -15.39
N LEU A 105 7.64 5.32 -15.21
CA LEU A 105 6.97 4.44 -16.18
C LEU A 105 5.52 4.88 -16.43
N PHE A 106 4.80 5.24 -15.36
CA PHE A 106 3.44 5.75 -15.44
C PHE A 106 3.36 7.23 -15.87
N LYS A 107 4.50 7.90 -16.08
CA LYS A 107 4.60 9.32 -16.47
C LYS A 107 3.78 10.22 -15.54
N LEU A 108 3.86 9.95 -14.25
CA LEU A 108 3.18 10.77 -13.26
C LEU A 108 3.77 12.19 -13.30
N THR A 109 2.97 13.19 -12.95
CA THR A 109 3.37 14.61 -13.02
C THR A 109 3.14 15.36 -11.72
N SER A 110 2.64 14.67 -10.70
CA SER A 110 2.28 15.27 -9.41
C SER A 110 2.66 14.35 -8.26
N VAL A 111 2.57 14.87 -7.04
CA VAL A 111 2.81 14.10 -5.83
C VAL A 111 1.88 12.89 -5.80
N THR A 112 2.46 11.71 -5.61
CA THR A 112 1.71 10.47 -5.46
C THR A 112 2.18 9.71 -4.22
N ARG A 113 1.31 8.84 -3.72
CA ARG A 113 1.55 7.97 -2.58
C ARG A 113 0.94 6.60 -2.84
#